data_AF-A0A3L6QC42-F1
#
_entry.id   AF-A0A3L6QC42-F1
#
_cell.length_a   1.000
_cell.length_b   1.000
_cell.length_c   1.000
_cell.angle_alpha   90.00
_cell.angle_beta   90.00
_cell.angle_gamma   90.00
#
_symmetry.space_group_name_H-M   'P 1'
#
loop_
_entity.id
_entity.type
_entity.pdbx_description
1 polymer ?
#
loop_
_entity_poly.entity_id
_entity_poly.type
_entity_poly.pdbx_seq_one_letter_code
_entity_poly.pdbx_strand_id
1 'polypeptide(L)' 'MEIGGEVRRDEVAAIIKEAMDGEKGREMRRRAEEWKEKAVKLTLPGGPAETNIDRVIDEVLLSKMMKRQNVDA' A
#
# COMPACT_ATOMS: atom_id res chain seq x y z
N MET A 1 -16.81 1.03 3.12
CA MET A 1 -18.22 1.28 2.74
C MET A 1 -18.20 2.40 1.73
N GLU A 2 -18.91 2.23 0.63
CA GLU A 2 -19.09 3.30 -0.36
C GLU A 2 -20.52 3.81 -0.28
N ILE A 3 -20.68 5.08 -0.60
CA ILE A 3 -21.98 5.72 -0.72
C ILE A 3 -22.31 5.75 -2.21
N GLY A 4 -23.51 5.32 -2.59
CA GLY A 4 -23.96 5.30 -3.98
C GLY A 4 -24.11 6.69 -4.61
N GLY A 5 -24.63 6.73 -5.85
CA GLY A 5 -24.74 7.97 -6.63
C GLY A 5 -25.72 9.02 -6.08
N GLU A 6 -27.01 8.70 -6.03
CA GLU A 6 -27.99 9.58 -5.35
C GLU A 6 -28.02 9.27 -3.85
N VAL A 7 -27.80 10.29 -3.02
CA VAL A 7 -27.54 10.12 -1.59
C VAL A 7 -28.54 10.90 -0.76
N ARG A 8 -29.27 10.19 0.12
CA ARG A 8 -30.13 10.81 1.13
C ARG A 8 -29.36 11.02 2.42
N ARG A 9 -29.65 12.11 3.16
CA ARG A 9 -28.95 12.42 4.43
C ARG A 9 -29.01 11.27 5.44
N ASP A 10 -30.15 10.58 5.53
CA ASP A 10 -30.34 9.46 6.45
C ASP A 10 -29.44 8.26 6.11
N GLU A 11 -29.20 8.04 4.82
CA GLU A 11 -28.30 6.98 4.34
C GLU A 11 -26.84 7.29 4.71
N VAL A 12 -26.41 8.55 4.53
CA VAL A 12 -25.08 8.99 4.98
C VAL A 12 -24.93 8.80 6.48
N ALA A 13 -25.93 9.21 7.27
CA ALA A 13 -25.90 9.07 8.72
C ALA A 13 -25.79 7.60 9.15
N ALA A 14 -26.52 6.70 8.49
CA ALA A 14 -26.44 5.25 8.74
C ALA A 14 -25.06 4.68 8.39
N ILE A 15 -24.48 5.08 7.26
CA ILE A 15 -23.15 4.63 6.83
C ILE A 15 -22.06 5.16 7.78
N ILE A 16 -22.13 6.43 8.20
CA ILE A 16 -21.21 6.98 9.19
C ILE A 16 -21.31 6.21 10.50
N LYS A 17 -22.54 5.93 10.97
CA LYS A 17 -22.75 5.16 12.20
C LYS A 17 -22.17 3.74 12.10
N GLU A 18 -22.36 3.05 10.97
CA GLU A 18 -21.76 1.73 10.74
C GLU A 18 -20.23 1.78 10.62
N ALA A 19 -19.69 2.85 10.03
CA ALA A 19 -18.24 3.05 9.94
C ALA A 19 -17.62 3.34 11.31
N MET A 20 -18.30 4.09 12.19
CA MET A 20 -17.79 4.43 13.53
C MET A 20 -18.03 3.30 14.53
N ASP A 21 -19.27 2.85 14.69
CA ASP A 21 -19.70 1.98 15.79
C ASP A 21 -20.17 0.59 15.30
N GLY A 22 -20.23 0.39 13.99
CA GLY A 22 -20.63 -0.87 13.39
C GLY A 22 -19.54 -1.93 13.38
N GLU A 23 -19.95 -3.17 13.15
CA GLU A 23 -19.04 -4.31 13.07
C GLU A 23 -18.15 -4.21 11.82
N LYS A 24 -18.71 -3.74 10.69
CA LYS A 24 -17.94 -3.56 9.45
C LYS A 24 -16.85 -2.51 9.64
N GLY A 25 -17.19 -1.39 10.31
CA GLY A 25 -16.22 -0.33 10.63
C GLY A 25 -15.08 -0.82 11.51
N ARG A 26 -15.38 -1.61 12.55
CA ARG A 26 -14.36 -2.23 13.41
C ARG A 26 -13.45 -3.18 12.64
N GLU A 27 -14.01 -4.07 11.82
CA GLU A 27 -13.23 -5.01 11.03
C GLU A 27 -12.34 -4.31 10.00
N MET A 28 -12.84 -3.25 9.35
CA MET A 28 -12.04 -2.42 8.46
C MET A 28 -10.84 -1.78 9.17
N ARG A 29 -11.05 -1.23 10.38
CA ARG A 29 -9.96 -0.64 11.19
C ARG A 29 -8.91 -1.69 11.57
N ARG A 30 -9.34 -2.85 12.05
CA ARG A 30 -8.45 -3.96 12.41
C ARG A 30 -7.54 -4.37 11.25
N ARG A 31 -8.10 -4.54 10.05
CA ARG A 31 -7.31 -4.86 8.84
C ARG A 31 -6.35 -3.74 8.45
N ALA A 32 -6.78 -2.49 8.55
CA ALA A 32 -5.93 -1.34 8.26
C ALA A 32 -4.73 -1.25 9.22
N GLU A 33 -4.94 -1.56 10.51
CA GLU A 33 -3.87 -1.65 11.51
C GLU A 33 -2.88 -2.78 11.19
N GLU A 34 -3.37 -3.99 10.88
CA GLU A 34 -2.50 -5.10 10.46
C GLU A 34 -1.67 -4.77 9.22
N TRP A 35 -2.28 -4.11 8.23
CA TRP A 35 -1.56 -3.67 7.03
C TRP A 35 -0.53 -2.60 7.34
N LYS A 36 -0.86 -1.63 8.21
CA LYS A 36 0.07 -0.62 8.67
C LYS A 36 1.29 -1.26 9.35
N GLU A 37 1.07 -2.20 10.27
CA GLU A 37 2.17 -2.89 10.96
C GLU A 37 3.07 -3.66 9.99
N LYS A 38 2.48 -4.38 9.02
CA LYS A 38 3.24 -5.09 7.99
C LYS A 38 4.06 -4.12 7.13
N ALA A 39 3.46 -3.02 6.69
CA ALA A 39 4.13 -2.02 5.88
C ALA A 39 5.31 -1.38 6.63
N VAL A 40 5.12 -0.99 7.89
CA VAL A 40 6.19 -0.45 8.74
C VAL A 40 7.32 -1.46 8.87
N LYS A 41 7.03 -2.73 9.21
CA LYS A 41 8.04 -3.78 9.34
C LYS A 41 8.86 -3.99 8.06
N LEU A 42 8.21 -3.96 6.89
CA LEU A 42 8.89 -4.15 5.61
C LEU A 42 9.79 -2.96 5.22
N THR A 43 9.44 -1.76 5.68
CA THR A 43 10.08 -0.48 5.31
C THR A 43 11.07 0.05 6.36
N LEU A 44 11.35 -0.73 7.41
CA LEU A 44 12.45 -0.41 8.33
C LEU A 44 13.79 -0.41 7.58
N PRO A 45 14.78 0.38 8.03
CA PRO A 45 16.12 0.38 7.44
C PRO A 45 16.73 -1.02 7.42
N GLY A 46 17.32 -1.41 6.28
CA GLY A 46 17.82 -2.75 6.02
C GLY A 46 16.72 -3.81 5.85
N GLY A 47 15.46 -3.38 5.76
CA GLY A 47 14.29 -4.24 5.64
C GLY A 47 14.08 -4.77 4.22
N PRO A 48 13.15 -5.73 4.05
CA PRO A 48 12.92 -6.38 2.76
C PRO A 48 12.50 -5.42 1.63
N ALA A 49 11.84 -4.30 1.93
CA ALA A 49 11.47 -3.33 0.91
C ALA A 49 12.71 -2.66 0.29
N GLU A 50 13.68 -2.28 1.13
CA GLU A 50 14.95 -1.69 0.70
C GLU A 50 15.76 -2.71 -0.10
N THR A 51 15.97 -3.92 0.43
CA THR A 51 16.69 -5.00 -0.27
C THR A 51 16.08 -5.34 -1.63
N ASN A 52 14.75 -5.34 -1.74
CA ASN A 52 14.09 -5.62 -3.01
C ASN A 52 14.29 -4.49 -4.03
N ILE A 53 14.32 -3.23 -3.58
CA ILE A 53 14.60 -2.09 -4.45
C ILE A 53 16.06 -2.12 -4.93
N ASP A 54 17.01 -2.38 -4.02
CA ASP A 54 18.43 -2.52 -4.36
C ASP A 54 18.63 -3.57 -5.45
N ARG A 55 17.97 -4.73 -5.31
CA ARG A 55 18.03 -5.78 -6.32
C ARG A 55 17.52 -5.33 -7.70
N VAL A 56 16.44 -4.54 -7.74
CA VAL A 56 15.95 -3.98 -9.01
C VAL A 56 16.96 -3.00 -9.62
N ILE A 57 17.58 -2.15 -8.79
CA ILE A 57 18.61 -1.21 -9.24
C ILE A 57 19.79 -1.97 -9.87
N ASP A 58 20.32 -2.96 -9.16
CA ASP A 58 21.49 -3.71 -9.58
C ASP A 58 21.22 -4.59 -10.81
N GLU A 59 20.17 -5.41 -10.76
CA GLU A 59 19.92 -6.43 -11.77
C GLU A 59 19.27 -5.87 -13.05
N VAL A 60 18.54 -4.75 -12.95
CA VAL A 60 17.79 -4.20 -14.10
C VAL A 60 18.41 -2.90 -14.60
N LEU A 61 18.62 -1.91 -13.73
CA LEU A 61 19.01 -0.57 -14.15
C LEU A 61 20.51 -0.52 -14.48
N LEU A 62 21.36 -0.97 -13.55
CA LEU A 62 22.81 -0.93 -13.69
C LEU A 62 23.32 -2.00 -14.68
N SER A 63 22.78 -3.22 -14.62
CA SER A 63 23.06 -4.28 -15.60
C SER A 63 22.83 -3.84 -17.05
N LYS A 64 21.78 -3.06 -17.32
CA LYS A 64 21.52 -2.51 -18.68
C LYS A 64 22.51 -1.41 -19.07
N MET A 65 22.94 -0.57 -18.13
CA MET A 65 23.94 0.48 -18.42
C MET A 65 25.30 -0.13 -18.77
N MET A 66 25.76 -1.13 -18.01
CA MET A 66 27.03 -1.81 -18.29
C MET A 66 27.01 -2.53 -19.65
N LYS A 67 25.86 -3.11 -20.03
CA LYS A 67 25.69 -3.74 -21.36
C LYS A 67 25.70 -2.71 -22.50
N ARG A 68 25.14 -1.51 -22.31
CA ARG A 68 25.17 -0.46 -23.35
C ARG A 68 26.59 0.08 -23.58
N GLN A 69 27.33 0.38 -22.52
CA GLN A 69 28.70 0.88 -22.63
C GLN A 69 29.66 -0.12 -23.31
N ASN A 70 29.44 -1.43 -23.15
CA ASN A 70 30.25 -2.47 -23.81
C ASN A 70 29.87 -2.74 -25.29
N VAL A 71 28.76 -2.18 -25.78
CA VAL A 71 28.33 -2.33 -27.19
C VAL A 71 28.68 -1.08 -27.99
N ASP A 72 28.87 0.05 -27.32
CA ASP A 72 29.27 1.33 -27.91
C ASP A 72 30.80 1.57 -27.88
N ALA A 73 31.60 0.60 -27.41
CA ALA A 73 33.07 0.60 -27.38
C ALA A 73 33.66 -0.41 -28.38
#